data_AF-X1BWL5-F1
#
_entry.id   AF-X1BWL5-F1
#
_cell.length_a   1.000
_cell.length_b   1.000
_cell.length_c   1.000
_cell.angle_alpha   90.00
_cell.angle_beta   90.00
_cell.angle_gamma   90.00
#
_symmetry.space_group_name_H-M   'P 1'
#
loop_
_entity.id
_entity.type
_entity.pdbx_description
1 polymer ?
#
loop_
_entity_poly.entity_id
_entity_poly.type
_entity_poly.pdbx_seq_one_letter_code
_entity_poly.pdbx_strand_id
1 'polypeptide(L)'
;MISKTNLKKWSCALNIIGCIQFIILTSIAMFFYKGGTYIDSSTSRYVFWYNYFSDLGRTVAHSGISNTFSFILFTVTLSIWGAFQIPFYIIFPSFFRSSKRLKKFYFTGSILGILTGIFYIGIAFTPSDITNLLHDIFVFLGFGSILLSIILYAIVI
;
A
#
# COMPACT_ATOMS: atom_id res chain seq x y z
N MET A 1 -17.11 14.61 21.62
CA MET A 1 -15.77 14.14 22.00
C MET A 1 -15.72 12.62 21.77
N ILE A 2 -14.95 12.11 20.81
CA ILE A 2 -14.86 10.66 20.55
C ILE A 2 -14.00 10.03 21.66
N SER A 3 -14.48 8.96 22.31
CA SER A 3 -13.72 8.27 23.35
C SER A 3 -12.50 7.55 22.77
N LYS A 4 -11.41 7.40 23.54
CA LYS A 4 -10.19 6.67 23.11
C LYS A 4 -10.50 5.22 22.68
N THR A 5 -11.46 4.57 23.34
CA THR A 5 -11.92 3.22 22.98
C THR A 5 -12.61 3.21 21.62
N ASN A 6 -13.42 4.23 21.30
CA ASN A 6 -14.06 4.34 20.00
C ASN A 6 -13.02 4.61 18.90
N LEU A 7 -12.01 5.43 19.17
CA LEU A 7 -10.93 5.70 18.21
C LEU A 7 -10.15 4.43 17.84
N LYS A 8 -9.82 3.58 18.83
CA LYS A 8 -9.20 2.27 18.58
C LYS A 8 -10.05 1.39 17.65
N LYS A 9 -11.34 1.27 17.95
CA LYS A 9 -12.28 0.47 17.16
C LYS A 9 -12.37 0.98 15.71
N TRP A 10 -12.50 2.30 15.53
CA TRP A 10 -12.57 2.91 14.21
C TRP A 10 -11.28 2.74 13.42
N SER A 11 -10.11 2.97 14.01
CA SER A 11 -8.83 2.76 13.34
C SER A 11 -8.65 1.32 12.86
N CYS A 12 -9.02 0.33 13.68
CA CYS A 12 -8.99 -1.08 13.29
C CYS A 12 -10.01 -1.38 12.18
N ALA A 13 -11.24 -0.86 12.28
CA ALA A 13 -12.27 -1.07 11.27
C ALA A 13 -11.87 -0.48 9.91
N LEU A 14 -11.36 0.75 9.89
CA LEU A 14 -10.84 1.38 8.67
C LEU A 14 -9.72 0.55 8.06
N ASN A 15 -8.77 0.06 8.86
CA ASN A 15 -7.69 -0.78 8.35
C ASN A 15 -8.21 -2.07 7.70
N ILE A 16 -9.16 -2.75 8.34
CA ILE A 16 -9.82 -3.97 7.80
C ILE A 16 -10.54 -3.66 6.49
N ILE A 17 -11.33 -2.59 6.45
CA ILE A 17 -12.02 -2.14 5.23
C ILE A 17 -10.99 -1.85 4.13
N GLY A 18 -9.89 -1.20 4.47
CA GLY A 18 -8.77 -0.90 3.58
C GLY A 18 -8.15 -2.15 2.97
N CYS A 19 -7.98 -3.23 3.74
CA CYS A 19 -7.49 -4.51 3.24
C CYS A 19 -8.51 -5.21 2.34
N ILE A 20 -9.79 -5.24 2.73
CA ILE A 20 -10.86 -5.90 1.96
C ILE A 20 -11.04 -5.22 0.61
N GLN A 21 -11.16 -3.89 0.59
CA GLN A 21 -11.29 -3.14 -0.66
C GLN A 21 -10.05 -3.28 -1.53
N PHE A 22 -8.85 -3.40 -0.92
CA PHE A 22 -7.61 -3.60 -1.65
C PHE A 22 -7.67 -4.88 -2.48
N ILE A 23 -8.02 -6.00 -1.85
CA ILE A 23 -8.12 -7.29 -2.53
C ILE A 23 -9.18 -7.25 -3.65
N ILE A 24 -10.36 -6.70 -3.37
CA ILE A 24 -11.48 -6.67 -4.32
C ILE A 24 -11.13 -5.81 -5.54
N LEU A 25 -10.76 -4.54 -5.33
CA LEU A 25 -10.54 -3.60 -6.43
C LEU A 25 -9.30 -3.95 -7.25
N THR A 26 -8.27 -4.53 -6.65
CA THR A 26 -7.07 -4.96 -7.38
C THR A 26 -7.35 -6.19 -8.22
N SER A 27 -8.16 -7.13 -7.73
CA SER A 27 -8.63 -8.27 -8.53
C SER A 27 -9.43 -7.80 -9.75
N ILE A 28 -10.30 -6.79 -9.57
CA ILE A 28 -11.02 -6.16 -10.69
C ILE A 28 -10.04 -5.45 -11.63
N ALA A 29 -9.07 -4.70 -11.12
CA ALA A 29 -8.05 -4.04 -11.94
C ALA A 29 -7.26 -5.04 -12.80
N MET A 30 -6.83 -6.17 -12.22
CA MET A 30 -6.15 -7.26 -12.95
C MET A 30 -7.01 -7.82 -14.08
N PHE A 31 -8.32 -7.99 -13.85
CA PHE A 31 -9.24 -8.48 -14.87
C PHE A 31 -9.36 -7.51 -16.06
N PHE A 32 -9.31 -6.20 -15.81
CA PHE A 32 -9.43 -5.15 -16.84
C PHE A 32 -8.09 -4.62 -17.38
N TYR A 33 -6.97 -5.10 -16.86
CA TYR A 33 -5.63 -4.72 -17.31
C TYR A 33 -5.45 -5.04 -18.79
N LYS A 34 -4.84 -4.12 -19.54
CA LYS A 34 -4.75 -4.21 -21.00
C LYS A 34 -3.63 -5.11 -21.56
N GLY A 35 -2.97 -5.86 -20.69
CA GLY A 35 -2.01 -6.90 -21.08
C GLY A 35 -0.59 -6.40 -21.32
N GLY A 36 0.26 -7.33 -21.70
CA GLY A 36 1.70 -7.18 -21.74
C GLY A 36 2.35 -7.43 -20.37
N THR A 37 3.57 -7.91 -20.41
CA THR A 37 4.51 -7.98 -19.29
C THR A 37 5.78 -7.24 -19.68
N TYR A 38 6.70 -7.03 -18.75
CA TYR A 38 7.99 -6.41 -19.07
C TYR A 38 8.80 -7.21 -20.10
N ILE A 39 8.57 -8.53 -20.22
CA ILE A 39 9.29 -9.43 -21.12
C ILE A 39 8.49 -9.87 -22.35
N ASP A 40 7.17 -9.75 -22.34
CA ASP A 40 6.28 -10.16 -23.43
C ASP A 40 5.06 -9.22 -23.51
N SER A 41 5.11 -8.31 -24.48
CA SER A 41 4.04 -7.34 -24.76
C SER A 41 2.83 -7.94 -25.50
N SER A 42 2.91 -9.17 -25.99
CA SER A 42 1.84 -9.81 -26.78
C SER A 42 0.72 -10.40 -25.93
N THR A 43 0.95 -10.57 -24.62
CA THR A 43 -0.07 -11.07 -23.70
C THR A 43 -1.28 -10.13 -23.65
N SER A 44 -2.49 -10.68 -23.69
CA SER A 44 -3.72 -9.89 -23.78
C SER A 44 -4.32 -9.49 -22.43
N ARG A 45 -3.74 -9.94 -21.31
CA ARG A 45 -4.28 -9.80 -19.94
C ARG A 45 -3.14 -9.69 -18.92
N TYR A 46 -3.50 -9.40 -17.67
CA TYR A 46 -2.57 -9.48 -16.54
C TYR A 46 -2.11 -10.91 -16.31
N VAL A 47 -0.80 -11.12 -16.18
CA VAL A 47 -0.18 -12.41 -15.91
C VAL A 47 0.45 -12.38 -14.53
N PHE A 48 -0.22 -13.00 -13.56
CA PHE A 48 0.06 -12.83 -12.12
C PHE A 48 1.53 -12.99 -11.71
N TRP A 49 2.23 -13.95 -12.31
CA TRP A 49 3.64 -14.25 -11.98
C TRP A 49 4.67 -13.44 -12.77
N TYR A 50 4.24 -12.70 -13.80
CA TYR A 50 5.13 -11.98 -14.71
C TYR A 50 4.89 -10.48 -14.76
N ASN A 51 3.77 -10.02 -14.23
CA ASN A 51 3.51 -8.61 -14.00
C ASN A 51 3.88 -8.22 -12.57
N TYR A 52 4.41 -7.01 -12.44
CA TYR A 52 4.46 -6.37 -11.14
C TYR A 52 3.06 -5.90 -10.76
N PHE A 53 2.77 -5.92 -9.46
CA PHE A 53 1.49 -5.40 -8.97
C PHE A 53 1.27 -3.93 -9.37
N SER A 54 2.35 -3.13 -9.41
CA SER A 54 2.30 -1.73 -9.85
C SER A 54 2.06 -1.56 -11.35
N ASP A 55 2.14 -2.60 -12.17
CA ASP A 55 1.79 -2.52 -13.60
C ASP A 55 0.32 -2.13 -13.78
N LEU A 56 -0.55 -2.50 -12.84
CA LEU A 56 -1.95 -2.09 -12.80
C LEU A 56 -2.10 -0.56 -12.77
N GLY A 57 -1.10 0.14 -12.21
CA GLY A 57 -1.01 1.59 -12.09
C GLY A 57 -0.27 2.29 -13.23
N ARG A 58 0.01 1.60 -14.34
CA ARG A 58 0.54 2.26 -15.55
C ARG A 58 -0.57 2.96 -16.33
N THR A 59 -0.27 4.09 -16.95
CA THR A 59 -1.24 4.77 -17.83
C THR A 59 -1.35 4.08 -19.19
N VAL A 60 -0.25 3.52 -19.68
CA VAL A 60 -0.17 2.64 -20.85
C VAL A 60 0.40 1.28 -20.41
N ALA A 61 -0.34 0.21 -20.67
CA ALA A 61 0.08 -1.15 -20.35
C ALA A 61 1.28 -1.57 -21.20
N HIS A 62 1.93 -2.67 -20.85
CA HIS A 62 3.07 -3.19 -21.61
C HIS A 62 2.70 -3.60 -23.05
N SER A 63 1.42 -3.89 -23.32
CA SER A 63 0.90 -4.10 -24.67
C SER A 63 0.84 -2.84 -25.55
N GLY A 64 1.13 -1.66 -24.99
CA GLY A 64 1.00 -0.37 -25.68
C GLY A 64 -0.42 0.20 -25.68
N ILE A 65 -1.37 -0.47 -25.04
CA ILE A 65 -2.77 -0.05 -24.98
C ILE A 65 -3.01 0.81 -23.72
N SER A 66 -3.84 1.85 -23.87
CA SER A 66 -4.28 2.70 -22.75
C SER A 66 -4.94 1.88 -21.64
N ASN A 67 -4.40 2.00 -20.42
CA ASN A 67 -4.76 1.20 -19.26
C ASN A 67 -5.60 1.98 -18.23
N THR A 68 -6.32 3.01 -18.67
CA THR A 68 -7.00 3.99 -17.80
C THR A 68 -7.91 3.37 -16.72
N PHE A 69 -8.67 2.32 -17.06
CA PHE A 69 -9.59 1.71 -16.08
C PHE A 69 -8.83 1.01 -14.94
N SER A 70 -7.84 0.18 -15.27
CA SER A 70 -6.97 -0.46 -14.27
C SER A 70 -6.20 0.60 -13.48
N PHE A 71 -5.68 1.63 -14.15
CA PHE A 71 -4.97 2.75 -13.53
C PHE A 71 -5.81 3.42 -12.45
N ILE A 72 -7.05 3.82 -12.77
CA ILE A 72 -7.95 4.47 -11.81
C ILE A 72 -8.22 3.56 -10.61
N LEU A 73 -8.51 2.27 -10.85
CA LEU A 73 -8.76 1.32 -9.76
C LEU A 73 -7.53 1.13 -8.88
N PHE A 74 -6.33 1.00 -9.46
CA PHE A 74 -5.06 0.91 -8.74
C PHE A 74 -4.80 2.17 -7.90
N THR A 75 -4.98 3.36 -8.48
CA THR A 75 -4.75 4.61 -7.77
C THR A 75 -5.71 4.75 -6.61
N VAL A 76 -7.01 4.48 -6.81
CA VAL A 76 -8.04 4.56 -5.76
C VAL A 76 -7.74 3.56 -4.64
N THR A 77 -7.52 2.30 -5.00
CA THR A 77 -7.41 1.23 -4.02
C THR A 77 -6.15 1.35 -3.17
N LEU A 78 -5.01 1.70 -3.79
CA LEU A 78 -3.75 1.89 -3.09
C LEU A 78 -3.77 3.16 -2.23
N SER A 79 -4.42 4.23 -2.70
CA SER A 79 -4.60 5.45 -1.91
C SER A 79 -5.46 5.23 -0.68
N ILE A 80 -6.60 4.54 -0.81
CA ILE A 80 -7.47 4.20 0.33
C ILE A 80 -6.72 3.32 1.32
N TRP A 81 -6.02 2.29 0.83
CA TRP A 81 -5.26 1.40 1.70
C TRP A 81 -4.15 2.14 2.45
N GLY A 82 -3.35 2.97 1.76
CA GLY A 82 -2.33 3.81 2.38
C GLY A 82 -2.92 4.77 3.42
N ALA A 83 -4.00 5.46 3.07
CA ALA A 83 -4.68 6.39 3.98
C ALA A 83 -5.26 5.72 5.23
N PHE A 84 -5.84 4.52 5.10
CA PHE A 84 -6.46 3.79 6.21
C PHE A 84 -5.44 3.10 7.14
N GLN A 85 -4.20 2.87 6.68
CA GLN A 85 -3.12 2.41 7.55
C GLN A 85 -2.60 3.50 8.51
N ILE A 86 -2.61 4.76 8.10
CA ILE A 86 -2.11 5.88 8.93
C ILE A 86 -2.80 5.95 10.31
N PRO A 87 -4.15 6.03 10.42
CA PRO A 87 -4.81 6.09 11.73
C PRO A 87 -4.65 4.81 12.55
N PHE A 88 -4.39 3.67 11.91
CA PHE A 88 -4.03 2.43 12.61
C PHE A 88 -2.66 2.58 13.29
N TYR A 89 -1.62 2.95 12.55
CA TYR A 89 -0.28 3.11 13.11
C TYR A 89 -0.14 4.24 14.13
N ILE A 90 -0.97 5.29 14.05
CA ILE A 90 -1.06 6.32 15.10
C ILE A 90 -1.53 5.71 16.44
N ILE A 91 -2.48 4.77 16.39
CA ILE A 91 -3.12 4.22 17.58
C ILE A 91 -2.45 2.93 18.07
N PHE A 92 -1.73 2.23 17.20
CA PHE A 92 -1.13 0.93 17.50
C PHE A 92 -0.19 0.91 18.74
N PRO A 93 0.64 1.94 19.02
CA PRO A 93 1.37 2.08 20.29
C PRO A 93 0.56 1.89 21.55
N SER A 94 -0.70 2.36 21.53
CA SER A 94 -1.56 2.38 22.71
C SER A 94 -2.08 0.99 23.12
N PHE A 95 -1.79 -0.04 22.34
CA PHE A 95 -2.08 -1.44 22.68
C PHE A 95 -0.96 -2.07 23.51
N PHE A 96 0.26 -1.53 23.46
CA PHE A 96 1.39 -2.07 24.20
C PHE A 96 1.41 -1.57 25.64
N ARG A 97 1.50 -2.51 26.59
CA ARG A 97 1.78 -2.25 28.01
C ARG A 97 3.20 -2.71 28.33
N SER A 98 4.20 -2.15 27.66
CA SER A 98 5.60 -2.60 27.75
C SER A 98 6.47 -1.67 28.61
N SER A 99 7.65 -2.17 28.97
CA SER A 99 8.67 -1.42 29.72
C SER A 99 9.16 -0.17 28.95
N LYS A 100 9.73 0.80 29.67
CA LYS A 100 10.32 2.02 29.08
C LYS A 100 11.38 1.70 28.01
N ARG A 101 12.08 0.56 28.11
CA ARG A 101 13.10 0.12 27.15
C ARG A 101 12.50 -0.27 25.80
N LEU A 102 11.33 -0.91 25.80
CA LEU A 102 10.64 -1.31 24.57
C LEU A 102 9.82 -0.18 23.93
N LYS A 103 9.60 0.92 24.67
CA LYS A 103 8.88 2.11 24.18
C LYS A 103 9.44 2.66 22.87
N LYS A 104 10.76 2.73 22.74
CA LYS A 104 11.41 3.25 21.53
C LYS A 104 11.03 2.42 20.29
N PHE A 105 10.98 1.10 20.42
CA PHE A 105 10.74 0.20 19.28
C PHE A 105 9.33 0.37 18.70
N TYR A 106 8.27 0.29 19.52
CA TYR A 106 6.91 0.44 18.99
C TYR A 106 6.60 1.87 18.50
N PHE A 107 7.22 2.91 19.09
CA PHE A 107 7.08 4.28 18.59
C PHE A 107 7.77 4.46 17.24
N THR A 108 9.01 3.98 17.09
CA THR A 108 9.70 4.01 15.79
C THR A 108 8.97 3.17 14.76
N GLY A 109 8.47 1.99 15.14
CA GLY A 109 7.63 1.16 14.27
C GLY A 109 6.37 1.89 13.80
N SER A 110 5.74 2.69 14.66
CA SER A 110 4.58 3.53 14.27
C SER A 110 4.92 4.59 13.25
N ILE A 111 6.03 5.31 13.47
CA ILE A 111 6.48 6.36 12.54
C ILE A 111 6.73 5.74 11.16
N LEU A 112 7.43 4.61 11.11
CA LEU A 112 7.68 3.90 9.86
C LEU A 112 6.38 3.41 9.21
N GLY A 113 5.43 2.88 9.97
CA GLY A 113 4.13 2.44 9.43
C GLY A 113 3.27 3.61 8.91
N ILE A 114 3.34 4.78 9.53
CA ILE A 114 2.70 6.00 8.99
C ILE A 114 3.37 6.40 7.67
N LEU A 115 4.69 6.39 7.61
CA LEU A 115 5.44 6.69 6.39
C LEU A 115 5.11 5.70 5.26
N THR A 116 4.95 4.41 5.56
CA THR A 116 4.47 3.41 4.59
C THR A 116 3.17 3.85 3.93
N GLY A 117 2.17 4.25 4.73
CA GLY A 117 0.88 4.71 4.19
C GLY A 117 1.02 5.91 3.25
N ILE A 118 1.89 6.86 3.59
CA ILE A 118 2.20 8.02 2.75
C ILE A 118 2.89 7.60 1.45
N PHE A 119 3.88 6.71 1.52
CA PHE A 119 4.60 6.23 0.34
C PHE A 119 3.69 5.41 -0.58
N TYR A 120 2.77 4.61 -0.05
CA TYR A 120 1.77 3.90 -0.86
C TYR A 120 0.87 4.86 -1.63
N ILE A 121 0.44 5.97 -1.02
CA ILE A 121 -0.25 7.04 -1.75
C ILE A 121 0.68 7.62 -2.82
N GLY A 122 1.97 7.83 -2.53
CA GLY A 122 2.97 8.24 -3.52
C GLY A 122 3.05 7.32 -4.73
N ILE A 123 3.13 5.99 -4.52
CA ILE A 123 3.11 4.97 -5.59
C ILE A 123 1.84 5.09 -6.44
N ALA A 124 0.69 5.32 -5.80
CA ALA A 124 -0.61 5.41 -6.48
C ALA A 124 -0.70 6.55 -7.51
N PHE A 125 0.07 7.63 -7.30
CA PHE A 125 0.09 8.83 -8.15
C PHE A 125 1.36 8.98 -8.99
N THR A 126 2.22 7.96 -9.00
CA THR A 126 3.47 7.96 -9.79
C THR A 126 3.48 6.78 -10.75
N PRO A 127 2.71 6.84 -11.85
CA PRO A 127 2.67 5.74 -12.82
C PRO A 127 4.07 5.44 -13.38
N SER A 128 4.48 4.16 -13.34
CA SER A 128 5.86 3.74 -13.63
C SER A 128 6.28 3.91 -15.08
N ASP A 129 5.32 4.12 -15.99
CA ASP A 129 5.53 4.45 -17.41
C ASP A 129 5.77 5.94 -17.67
N ILE A 130 5.47 6.82 -16.71
CA ILE A 130 5.66 8.28 -16.84
C ILE A 130 6.78 8.76 -15.91
N THR A 131 6.74 8.37 -14.63
CA THR A 131 7.65 8.86 -13.58
C THR A 131 8.40 7.73 -12.90
N ASN A 132 9.01 6.85 -13.70
CA ASN A 132 9.68 5.61 -13.27
C ASN A 132 10.61 5.79 -12.05
N LEU A 133 11.53 6.76 -12.09
CA LEU A 133 12.46 7.00 -10.98
C LEU A 133 11.73 7.33 -9.67
N LEU A 134 10.72 8.21 -9.72
CA LEU A 134 9.98 8.61 -8.54
C LEU A 134 9.09 7.47 -8.02
N HIS A 135 8.49 6.70 -8.94
CA HIS A 135 7.77 5.48 -8.62
C HIS A 135 8.64 4.52 -7.82
N ASP A 136 9.83 4.20 -8.34
CA ASP A 136 10.75 3.26 -7.73
C ASP A 136 11.20 3.74 -6.35
N ILE A 137 11.52 5.04 -6.19
CA ILE A 137 11.82 5.63 -4.88
C ILE A 137 10.67 5.39 -3.89
N PHE A 138 9.41 5.64 -4.28
CA PHE A 138 8.27 5.40 -3.41
C PHE A 138 8.05 3.91 -3.11
N VAL A 139 8.29 3.02 -4.07
CA VAL A 139 8.24 1.57 -3.86
C VAL A 139 9.29 1.15 -2.81
N PHE A 140 10.57 1.51 -3.01
CA PHE A 140 11.64 1.15 -2.07
C PHE A 140 11.39 1.70 -0.67
N LEU A 141 11.00 2.96 -0.55
CA LEU A 141 10.70 3.59 0.74
C LEU A 141 9.45 2.98 1.39
N GLY A 142 8.40 2.70 0.61
CA GLY A 142 7.15 2.09 1.08
C GLY A 142 7.38 0.68 1.64
N PHE A 143 7.97 -0.21 0.84
CA PHE A 143 8.22 -1.60 1.26
C PHE A 143 9.34 -1.71 2.31
N GLY A 144 10.36 -0.85 2.25
CA GLY A 144 11.42 -0.80 3.27
C GLY A 144 10.88 -0.35 4.62
N SER A 145 10.06 0.70 4.66
CA SER A 145 9.48 1.22 5.91
C SER A 145 8.55 0.22 6.59
N ILE A 146 7.70 -0.49 5.85
CA ILE A 146 6.79 -1.48 6.42
C ILE A 146 7.55 -2.70 6.97
N LEU A 147 8.57 -3.18 6.26
CA LEU A 147 9.40 -4.28 6.72
C LEU A 147 10.07 -3.95 8.06
N LEU A 148 10.69 -2.78 8.14
CA LEU A 148 11.32 -2.31 9.38
C LEU A 148 10.28 -2.09 10.48
N SER A 149 9.10 -1.54 10.16
CA SER A 149 7.99 -1.38 11.11
C SER A 149 7.60 -2.73 11.73
N ILE A 150 7.37 -3.75 10.90
CA ILE A 150 6.98 -5.10 11.34
C ILE A 150 8.07 -5.71 12.22
N ILE A 151 9.34 -5.63 11.84
CA ILE A 151 10.46 -6.15 12.65
C ILE A 151 10.49 -5.47 14.03
N LEU A 152 10.33 -4.14 14.10
CA LEU A 152 10.32 -3.42 15.37
C LEU A 152 9.13 -3.80 16.25
N TYR A 153 7.95 -4.04 15.67
CA TYR A 153 6.80 -4.53 16.42
C TYR A 153 6.96 -5.98 16.89
N ALA A 154 7.56 -6.85 16.07
CA ALA A 154 7.85 -8.23 16.42
C ALA A 154 8.82 -8.34 17.61
N ILE A 155 9.72 -7.38 17.81
CA ILE A 155 10.60 -7.32 19.00
C ILE A 155 9.82 -6.99 20.29
N VAL A 156 8.69 -6.30 20.18
CA VAL A 156 7.91 -5.82 21.34
C VAL A 156 6.87 -6.85 21.80
N ILE A 157 6.41 -7.73 20.90
CA ILE A 157 5.47 -8.83 21.16
C ILE A 157 6.23 -10.03 21.73
#